data_AF-A0A2V5QLF9-F1
#
_entry.id   AF-A0A2V5QLF9-F1
#
_cell.length_a   1.000
_cell.length_b   1.000
_cell.length_c   1.000
_cell.angle_alpha   90.00
_cell.angle_beta   90.00
_cell.angle_gamma   90.00
#
_symmetry.space_group_name_H-M   'P 1'
#
loop_
_entity.id
_entity.type
_entity.pdbx_description
1 polymer ?
#
loop_
_entity_poly.entity_id
_entity_poly.type
_entity_poly.pdbx_seq_one_letter_code
_entity_poly.pdbx_strand_id
1 'polypeptide(L)' 'MVGWILKKILGSKNQRELKRLAPIVRRINEFDEQVKSLSDDALRAKTAAWKEEIA' A
#
# COMPACT_ATOMS: atom_id res chain seq x y z
N MET A 1 7.16 16.00 32.29
CA MET A 1 6.21 16.77 31.45
C MET A 1 6.69 16.97 30.01
N VAL A 2 7.94 17.38 29.77
CA VAL A 2 8.48 17.68 28.42
C VAL A 2 8.44 16.50 27.43
N GLY A 3 8.79 15.28 27.87
CA GLY A 3 8.81 14.10 26.99
C GLY A 3 7.44 13.64 26.48
N TRP A 4 6.36 13.93 27.20
CA TRP A 4 4.99 13.62 26.75
C TRP A 4 4.55 14.57 25.63
N ILE A 5 4.92 15.85 25.74
CA ILE A 5 4.68 16.87 24.72
C ILE A 5 5.47 16.53 23.44
N LEU A 6 6.75 16.12 23.55
CA LEU A 6 7.53 15.68 22.39
C LEU A 6 6.92 14.45 21.68
N LYS A 7 6.44 13.45 22.41
CA LYS A 7 5.73 12.30 21.81
C LYS A 7 4.43 12.70 21.13
N LYS A 8 3.73 13.70 21.65
CA LYS A 8 2.50 14.24 21.06
C LYS A 8 2.76 15.03 19.78
N ILE A 9 3.89 15.74 19.71
CA ILE A 9 4.29 16.56 18.55
C ILE A 9 4.95 15.72 17.46
N LEU A 10 5.90 14.85 17.81
CA LEU A 10 6.61 13.98 16.85
C LEU A 10 5.81 12.74 16.45
N GLY A 11 4.78 12.41 17.23
CA GLY A 11 3.95 11.23 17.06
C GLY A 11 4.57 9.97 17.67
N SER A 12 3.72 8.98 17.93
CA SER A 12 4.14 7.67 18.42
C SER A 12 4.87 6.87 17.34
N LYS A 13 5.61 5.82 17.73
CA LYS A 13 6.20 4.85 16.80
C LYS A 13 5.14 4.32 15.82
N ASN A 14 3.95 4.01 16.31
CA ASN A 14 2.84 3.53 15.47
C ASN A 14 2.40 4.58 14.43
N GLN A 15 2.26 5.86 14.83
CA GLN A 15 1.90 6.93 13.89
C GLN A 15 2.97 7.12 12.80
N ARG A 16 4.24 6.91 13.12
CA ARG A 16 5.32 6.94 12.12
C ARG A 16 5.23 5.77 11.14
N GLU A 17 4.94 4.57 11.61
CA GLU A 17 4.73 3.40 10.74
C GLU A 17 3.52 3.59 9.83
N LEU A 18 2.39 4.09 10.34
CA LEU A 18 1.22 4.41 9.53
C LEU A 18 1.53 5.46 8.45
N LYS A 19 2.30 6.51 8.77
CA LYS A 19 2.75 7.51 7.79
C LYS A 19 3.65 6.90 6.72
N ARG A 20 4.50 5.92 7.07
CA ARG A 20 5.36 5.20 6.11
C ARG A 20 4.56 4.30 5.18
N LEU A 21 3.50 3.66 5.67
CA LEU A 21 2.63 2.80 4.87
C LEU A 21 1.64 3.58 4.00
N ALA A 22 1.24 4.79 4.41
CA ALA A 22 0.28 5.62 3.69
C ALA A 22 0.56 5.79 2.17
N PRO A 23 1.80 6.08 1.71
CA PRO A 23 2.08 6.15 0.27
C PRO A 23 1.96 4.79 -0.44
N ILE A 24 2.27 3.68 0.23
CA ILE A 24 2.13 2.32 -0.33
C ILE A 24 0.64 2.01 -0.52
N VAL A 25 -0.19 2.29 0.48
CA VAL A 25 -1.65 2.12 0.38
C VAL A 25 -2.22 2.96 -0.76
N ARG A 26 -1.77 4.20 -0.93
CA ARG A 26 -2.19 5.04 -2.05
C ARG A 26 -1.85 4.40 -3.40
N ARG A 27 -0.62 3.92 -3.56
CA ARG A 27 -0.19 3.25 -4.78
C ARG A 27 -0.96 1.95 -5.06
N ILE A 28 -1.30 1.18 -4.02
CA ILE A 28 -2.18 0.00 -4.15
C ILE A 28 -3.57 0.42 -4.67
N ASN A 29 -4.15 1.50 -4.14
CA ASN A 29 -5.45 1.97 -4.58
C ASN A 29 -5.42 2.48 -6.04
N GLU A 30 -4.31 3.06 -6.50
CA GLU A 30 -4.13 3.42 -7.92
C GLU A 30 -4.13 2.20 -8.85
N PHE A 31 -3.70 1.02 -8.36
CA PHE A 31 -3.81 -0.24 -9.10
C PHE A 31 -5.20 -0.87 -9.02
N ASP A 32 -5.93 -0.65 -7.92
CA ASP A 32 -7.28 -1.20 -7.72
C ASP A 32 -8.26 -0.76 -8.82
N GLU A 33 -8.20 0.49 -9.27
CA GLU A 33 -9.02 0.96 -10.41
C GLU A 33 -8.75 0.18 -11.70
N GLN A 34 -7.48 -0.16 -11.96
CA GLN A 34 -7.08 -0.93 -13.14
C GLN A 34 -7.56 -2.39 -13.04
N VAL A 35 -7.45 -2.98 -11.85
CA VAL A 35 -7.83 -4.38 -11.60
C VAL A 35 -9.35 -4.56 -11.58
N LYS A 36 -10.11 -3.63 -11.00
CA LYS A 36 -11.58 -3.69 -10.92
C LYS A 36 -12.27 -3.70 -12.28
N SER A 37 -11.62 -3.14 -13.30
CA SER A 37 -12.16 -3.11 -14.66
C SER A 37 -12.01 -4.45 -15.42
N LEU A 38 -11.27 -5.42 -14.87
CA LEU A 38 -10.99 -6.69 -15.52
C LEU A 38 -12.13 -7.70 -15.36
N SER A 39 -12.33 -8.53 -16.39
CA SER A 39 -13.11 -9.76 -16.25
C SER A 39 -12.34 -10.82 -15.47
N ASP A 40 -13.04 -11.84 -14.99
CA ASP A 40 -12.43 -12.98 -14.28
C ASP A 40 -11.31 -13.65 -15.10
N ASP A 41 -11.52 -13.83 -16.40
CA ASP A 41 -10.53 -14.44 -17.30
C ASP A 41 -9.29 -13.54 -17.46
N ALA A 42 -9.50 -12.22 -17.62
CA ALA A 42 -8.42 -11.26 -17.71
C ALA A 42 -7.63 -11.16 -16.39
N LEU A 43 -8.30 -11.27 -15.24
CA LEU A 43 -7.66 -11.31 -13.93
C LEU A 43 -6.80 -12.57 -13.76
N ARG A 44 -7.30 -13.74 -14.17
CA ARG A 44 -6.51 -14.98 -14.17
C ARG A 44 -5.27 -14.88 -15.06
N ALA A 45 -5.40 -14.26 -16.24
CA ALA A 45 -4.30 -14.07 -17.17
C ALA A 45 -3.15 -13.21 -16.59
N LYS A 46 -3.46 -12.24 -15.69
CA LYS A 46 -2.42 -11.45 -15.00
C LYS A 46 -1.45 -12.32 -14.20
N THR A 47 -1.94 -13.39 -13.57
CA THR A 47 -1.09 -14.33 -12.82
C THR A 47 -0.07 -15.02 -13.72
N ALA A 48 -0.48 -15.43 -14.92
CA ALA A 48 0.42 -16.07 -15.88
C ALA A 48 1.48 -15.08 -16.37
N ALA A 49 1.07 -13.84 -16.71
CA ALA A 49 1.98 -12.79 -17.14
C ALA A 49 3.04 -12.44 -16.08
N TRP A 50 2.65 -12.32 -14.80
CA TRP A 50 3.62 -12.04 -13.73
C TRP A 50 4.60 -13.18 -13.47
N LYS A 51 4.16 -14.44 -13.66
CA LYS A 51 5.06 -15.59 -13.56
C LYS A 51 6.13 -15.55 -14.66
N GLU A 52 5.74 -15.14 -15.86
CA GLU A 52 6.66 -14.97 -16.99
C GLU A 52 7.63 -13.79 -16.75
N GLU A 53 7.16 -12.68 -16.18
CA GLU A 53 7.99 -11.51 -15.87
C GLU A 53 9.10 -11.79 -14.82
N ILE A 54 8.87 -12.75 -13.91
CA ILE A 54 9.80 -13.10 -12.82
C ILE A 54 10.72 -14.28 -13.18
N ALA A 55 10.36 -15.08 -14.20
CA ALA A 55 11.12 -16.27 -14.63
C ALA A 55 12.46 -15.90 -15.30
#